data_AF-A0A9D1FC25-F1
#
_entry.id   AF-A0A9D1FC25-F1
#
_cell.length_a   1.000
_cell.length_b   1.000
_cell.length_c   1.000
_cell.angle_alpha   90.00
_cell.angle_beta   90.00
_cell.angle_gamma   90.00
#
_symmetry.space_group_name_H-M   'P 1'
#
loop_
_entity.id
_entity.type
_entity.pdbx_description
1 polymer ?
#
loop_
_entity_poly.entity_id
_entity_poly.type
_entity_poly.pdbx_seq_one_letter_code
_entity_poly.pdbx_strand_id
1 'polypeptide(L)'
;DKGLKERLEHVASSDFGRVSYTEAIKLLEQRNDKFDYKVYWGCDLQTEHERCLTEEIFKKPIFVTDYPKEIKAFYMRMNDDGKTVAAADCLVPAIGELIGGSQREERLDVLEARMDELGLNREDYWWYLDLRRYGSCRHAGYGLGFERLIMYLTGVANIRDVLPHPRTFGSADF
;
A
#
# COMPACT_ATOMS: atom_id res chain seq x y z
N ASP A 1 -3.39 -21.36 -14.51
CA ASP A 1 -3.13 -21.63 -13.09
C ASP A 1 -4.17 -22.61 -12.56
N LYS A 2 -3.76 -23.77 -12.04
CA LYS A 2 -4.69 -24.82 -11.56
C LYS A 2 -5.33 -24.49 -10.20
N GLY A 3 -4.77 -23.57 -9.42
CA GLY A 3 -5.29 -23.16 -8.12
C GLY A 3 -5.99 -21.80 -8.13
N LEU A 4 -6.28 -21.25 -9.33
CA LEU A 4 -6.86 -19.93 -9.47
C LEU A 4 -8.24 -19.84 -8.84
N LYS A 5 -9.12 -20.80 -9.13
CA LYS A 5 -10.50 -20.79 -8.64
C LYS A 5 -10.52 -20.85 -7.11
N GLU A 6 -9.77 -21.78 -6.53
CA GLU A 6 -9.64 -21.95 -5.09
C GLU A 6 -9.09 -20.68 -4.43
N ARG A 7 -8.09 -20.03 -5.04
CA ARG A 7 -7.54 -18.77 -4.53
C ARG A 7 -8.57 -17.63 -4.57
N LEU A 8 -9.34 -17.52 -5.64
CA LEU A 8 -10.38 -16.49 -5.77
C LEU A 8 -11.52 -16.73 -4.77
N GLU A 9 -11.97 -17.98 -4.62
CA GLU A 9 -12.97 -18.37 -3.62
C GLU A 9 -12.46 -18.13 -2.19
N HIS A 10 -11.18 -18.44 -1.93
CA HIS A 10 -10.53 -18.18 -0.64
C HIS A 10 -10.56 -16.70 -0.29
N VAL A 11 -10.14 -15.81 -1.20
CA VAL A 11 -10.16 -14.37 -0.94
C VAL A 11 -11.59 -13.83 -0.84
N ALA A 12 -12.50 -14.27 -1.70
CA ALA A 12 -13.89 -13.80 -1.69
C ALA A 12 -14.66 -14.21 -0.41
N SER A 13 -14.28 -15.32 0.23
CA SER A 13 -14.92 -15.83 1.44
C SER A 13 -14.14 -15.52 2.73
N SER A 14 -12.92 -14.99 2.64
CA SER A 14 -12.07 -14.71 3.80
C SER A 14 -12.44 -13.42 4.52
N ASP A 15 -12.39 -13.45 5.84
CA ASP A 15 -12.29 -12.23 6.67
C ASP A 15 -10.86 -11.68 6.63
N PHE A 16 -10.72 -10.48 6.07
CA PHE A 16 -9.43 -9.83 5.88
C PHE A 16 -8.78 -9.56 7.25
N GLY A 17 -7.55 -10.06 7.42
CA GLY A 17 -6.76 -9.75 8.60
C GLY A 17 -6.38 -8.28 8.67
N ARG A 18 -6.01 -7.80 9.85
CA ARG A 18 -5.43 -6.47 10.05
C ARG A 18 -4.21 -6.60 10.94
N VAL A 19 -3.11 -5.97 10.53
CA VAL A 19 -1.86 -5.97 11.28
C VAL A 19 -1.21 -4.59 11.11
N SER A 20 -0.64 -4.03 12.18
CA SER A 20 0.13 -2.79 12.02
C SER A 20 1.46 -3.12 11.33
N TYR A 21 2.03 -2.16 10.62
CA TYR A 21 3.35 -2.26 10.02
C TYR A 21 4.39 -2.70 11.06
N THR A 22 4.37 -2.08 12.24
CA THR A 22 5.28 -2.42 13.33
C THR A 22 5.19 -3.89 13.73
N GLU A 23 3.98 -4.46 13.80
CA GLU A 23 3.81 -5.87 14.12
C GLU A 23 4.19 -6.78 12.93
N ALA A 24 3.87 -6.36 11.71
CA ALA A 24 4.27 -7.06 10.49
C ALA A 24 5.81 -7.18 10.38
N ILE A 25 6.54 -6.10 10.66
CA ILE A 25 8.00 -6.10 10.71
C ILE A 25 8.53 -7.12 11.73
N LYS A 26 8.01 -7.14 12.96
CA LYS A 26 8.46 -8.12 13.98
C LYS A 26 8.23 -9.57 13.53
N LEU A 27 7.12 -9.85 12.84
CA LEU A 27 6.82 -11.19 12.33
C LEU A 27 7.77 -11.59 11.20
N LEU A 28 8.11 -10.64 10.33
CA LEU A 28 9.00 -10.84 9.20
C LEU A 28 10.48 -10.94 9.62
N GLU A 29 10.91 -10.15 10.60
CA GLU A 29 12.27 -10.17 11.15
C GLU A 29 12.66 -11.55 11.72
N GLN A 30 11.69 -12.33 12.21
CA GLN A 30 11.92 -13.72 12.66
C GLN A 30 12.29 -14.68 11.51
N ARG A 31 12.09 -14.26 10.26
CA ARG A 31 12.33 -15.04 9.04
C ARG A 31 13.30 -14.33 8.10
N ASN A 32 14.04 -13.35 8.61
CA ASN A 32 14.85 -12.45 7.79
C ASN A 32 15.96 -13.18 7.03
N ASP A 33 16.37 -14.35 7.51
CA ASP A 33 17.31 -15.25 6.85
C ASP A 33 16.81 -15.77 5.50
N LYS A 34 15.50 -15.83 5.29
CA LYS A 34 14.86 -16.35 4.06
C LYS A 34 14.64 -15.32 2.97
N PHE A 35 14.81 -14.04 3.26
CA PHE A 35 14.56 -12.95 2.33
C PHE A 35 15.84 -12.47 1.66
N ASP A 36 15.73 -12.15 0.37
CA ASP A 36 16.79 -11.47 -0.37
C ASP A 36 16.95 -10.03 0.13
N TYR A 37 15.83 -9.37 0.41
CA TYR A 37 15.79 -8.03 1.00
C TYR A 37 15.52 -8.12 2.49
N LYS A 38 16.49 -7.68 3.30
CA LYS A 38 16.35 -7.73 4.76
C LYS A 38 15.32 -6.72 5.25
N VAL A 39 14.40 -7.21 6.07
CA VAL A 39 13.35 -6.45 6.74
C VAL A 39 13.89 -5.83 8.02
N TYR A 40 13.56 -4.55 8.25
CA TYR A 40 13.80 -3.82 9.48
C TYR A 40 12.79 -2.66 9.59
N TRP A 41 12.54 -2.16 10.80
CA TRP A 41 11.59 -1.05 10.98
C TRP A 41 12.06 0.22 10.25
N GLY A 42 11.24 0.73 9.34
CA GLY A 42 11.55 1.85 8.45
C GLY A 42 11.83 1.45 7.01
N CYS A 43 12.01 0.16 6.70
CA CYS A 43 12.09 -0.30 5.31
C CYS A 43 10.70 -0.44 4.68
N ASP A 44 10.62 -0.23 3.36
CA ASP A 44 9.41 -0.58 2.62
C ASP A 44 9.32 -2.10 2.44
N LEU A 45 8.11 -2.64 2.41
CA LEU A 45 7.90 -4.08 2.22
C LEU A 45 8.05 -4.43 0.74
N GLN A 46 8.77 -5.50 0.45
CA GLN A 46 8.88 -6.06 -0.89
C GLN A 46 7.83 -7.16 -1.11
N THR A 47 7.56 -7.50 -2.37
CA THR A 47 6.59 -8.55 -2.74
C THR A 47 6.85 -9.87 -2.02
N GLU A 48 8.11 -10.26 -1.78
CA GLU A 48 8.43 -11.47 -1.02
C GLU A 48 7.94 -11.43 0.44
N HIS A 49 8.00 -10.25 1.07
CA HIS A 49 7.54 -10.03 2.45
C HIS A 49 6.03 -10.05 2.52
N GLU A 50 5.37 -9.35 1.59
CA GLU A 50 3.91 -9.30 1.47
C GLU A 50 3.31 -10.70 1.23
N ARG A 51 3.96 -11.49 0.37
CA ARG A 51 3.59 -12.87 0.13
C ARG A 51 3.84 -13.74 1.36
N CYS A 52 4.95 -13.58 2.08
CA CYS A 52 5.17 -14.31 3.33
C CYS A 52 4.06 -14.04 4.36
N LEU A 53 3.65 -12.78 4.51
CA LEU A 53 2.54 -12.41 5.39
C LEU A 53 1.23 -13.11 4.98
N THR A 54 0.86 -13.03 3.70
CA THR A 54 -0.43 -13.52 3.21
C THR A 54 -0.49 -15.03 3.00
N GLU A 55 0.61 -15.67 2.61
CA GLU A 55 0.68 -17.10 2.22
C GLU A 55 1.19 -18.00 3.34
N GLU A 56 2.11 -17.53 4.19
CA GLU A 56 2.73 -18.38 5.23
C GLU A 56 2.23 -18.06 6.64
N ILE A 57 2.18 -16.78 7.00
CA ILE A 57 1.90 -16.34 8.37
C ILE A 57 0.40 -16.30 8.64
N PHE A 58 -0.35 -15.49 7.88
CA PHE A 58 -1.78 -15.31 8.08
C PHE A 58 -2.63 -16.27 7.24
N LYS A 59 -2.10 -16.75 6.10
CA LYS A 59 -2.78 -17.66 5.16
C LYS A 59 -4.12 -17.12 4.65
N LYS A 60 -4.24 -15.79 4.56
CA LYS A 60 -5.44 -15.05 4.17
C LYS A 60 -5.06 -13.64 3.71
N PRO A 61 -5.92 -12.92 2.98
CA PRO A 61 -5.67 -11.52 2.66
C PRO A 61 -5.65 -10.66 3.93
N ILE A 62 -4.83 -9.63 3.94
CA ILE A 62 -4.64 -8.76 5.11
C ILE A 62 -4.55 -7.29 4.71
N PHE A 63 -4.88 -6.41 5.64
CA PHE A 63 -4.46 -5.01 5.61
C PHE A 63 -3.26 -4.81 6.53
N VAL A 64 -2.19 -4.24 5.99
CA VAL A 64 -1.09 -3.69 6.79
C VAL A 64 -1.38 -2.21 7.01
N THR A 65 -1.39 -1.74 8.26
CA THR A 65 -1.74 -0.35 8.61
C THR A 65 -0.61 0.40 9.32
N ASP A 66 -0.72 1.71 9.43
CA ASP A 66 0.14 2.53 10.31
C ASP A 66 1.63 2.47 9.92
N TYR A 67 1.91 2.75 8.65
CA TYR A 67 3.27 2.78 8.10
C TYR A 67 4.07 3.98 8.63
N PRO A 68 5.42 3.89 8.69
CA PRO A 68 6.28 5.01 9.05
C PRO A 68 6.07 6.20 8.09
N LYS A 69 6.06 7.42 8.64
CA LYS A 69 5.82 8.62 7.83
C LYS A 69 6.89 8.81 6.77
N GLU A 70 8.12 8.39 7.05
CA GLU A 70 9.32 8.61 6.22
C GLU A 70 9.23 7.92 4.85
N ILE A 71 8.48 6.83 4.75
CA ILE A 71 8.33 6.04 3.51
C ILE A 71 6.95 6.20 2.86
N LYS A 72 6.14 7.15 3.33
CA LYS A 72 4.80 7.41 2.80
C LYS A 72 4.62 8.88 2.42
N ALA A 73 3.60 9.12 1.59
CA ALA A 73 3.36 10.43 0.99
C ALA A 73 2.93 11.50 2.02
N PHE A 74 3.20 12.77 1.70
CA PHE A 74 2.94 13.92 2.58
C PHE A 74 1.47 14.09 3.00
N TYR A 75 0.52 13.64 2.19
CA TYR A 75 -0.90 13.84 2.40
C TYR A 75 -1.53 12.84 3.39
N MET A 76 -0.78 11.81 3.82
CA MET A 76 -1.31 10.79 4.71
C MET A 76 -1.40 11.33 6.14
N ARG A 77 -2.53 11.12 6.82
CA ARG A 77 -2.77 11.66 8.16
C ARG A 77 -1.73 11.16 9.15
N MET A 78 -1.11 12.07 9.89
CA MET A 78 -0.18 11.74 10.97
C MET A 78 -0.94 11.10 12.13
N ASN A 79 -0.50 9.92 12.57
CA ASN A 79 -1.02 9.27 13.77
C ASN A 79 -0.54 9.99 15.04
N ASP A 80 -1.23 9.72 16.15
CA ASP A 80 -0.97 10.42 17.41
C ASP A 80 0.39 10.03 18.04
N ASP A 81 1.06 8.99 17.52
CA ASP A 81 2.41 8.58 17.91
C ASP A 81 3.52 9.47 17.32
N GLY A 82 3.19 10.34 16.36
CA GLY A 82 4.12 11.23 15.66
C GLY A 82 5.16 10.53 14.77
N LYS A 83 5.04 9.21 14.57
CA LYS A 83 5.99 8.37 13.81
C LYS A 83 5.35 7.70 12.61
N THR A 84 4.07 7.36 12.72
CA THR A 84 3.33 6.63 11.68
C THR A 84 2.26 7.49 11.05
N VAL A 85 1.78 7.06 9.89
CA VAL A 85 0.65 7.67 9.20
C VAL A 85 -0.46 6.64 9.02
N ALA A 86 -1.70 7.11 8.97
CA ALA A 86 -2.91 6.30 8.77
C ALA A 86 -3.02 5.74 7.34
N ALA A 87 -1.99 5.04 6.89
CA ALA A 87 -1.91 4.28 5.66
C ALA A 87 -2.48 2.88 5.85
N ALA A 88 -3.00 2.30 4.78
CA ALA A 88 -3.45 0.93 4.73
C ALA A 88 -3.18 0.33 3.34
N ASP A 89 -2.44 -0.76 3.32
CA ASP A 89 -2.14 -1.52 2.10
C ASP A 89 -2.84 -2.89 2.21
N CYS A 90 -3.66 -3.24 1.22
CA CYS A 90 -4.39 -4.49 1.11
C CYS A 90 -3.54 -5.51 0.36
N LEU A 91 -3.05 -6.52 1.07
CA LEU A 91 -2.21 -7.57 0.54
C LEU A 91 -3.07 -8.81 0.27
N VAL A 92 -2.95 -9.36 -0.93
CA VAL A 92 -3.58 -10.62 -1.33
C VAL A 92 -2.50 -11.66 -1.68
N PRO A 93 -2.79 -12.96 -1.52
CA PRO A 93 -1.87 -14.02 -1.93
C PRO A 93 -1.44 -13.88 -3.39
N ALA A 94 -0.28 -14.44 -3.76
CA ALA A 94 0.33 -14.47 -5.09
C ALA A 94 0.87 -13.12 -5.63
N ILE A 95 0.09 -12.03 -5.58
CA ILE A 95 0.51 -10.75 -6.19
C ILE A 95 0.97 -9.69 -5.19
N GLY A 96 0.77 -9.90 -3.89
CA GLY A 96 1.09 -8.90 -2.87
C GLY A 96 0.05 -7.78 -2.80
N GLU A 97 0.49 -6.53 -2.74
CA GLU A 97 -0.39 -5.35 -2.69
C GLU A 97 -1.39 -5.29 -3.86
N LEU A 98 -2.67 -5.09 -3.57
CA LEU A 98 -3.73 -4.86 -4.57
C LEU A 98 -4.35 -3.46 -4.46
N ILE A 99 -4.47 -2.96 -3.23
CA ILE A 99 -5.07 -1.65 -2.92
C ILE A 99 -4.13 -0.93 -1.96
N GLY A 100 -3.82 0.33 -2.26
CA GLY A 100 -3.08 1.21 -1.36
C GLY A 100 -3.93 2.43 -1.02
N GLY A 101 -4.00 2.82 0.25
CA GLY A 101 -4.86 3.90 0.69
C GLY A 101 -4.42 4.56 1.98
N SER A 102 -5.08 5.67 2.33
CA SER A 102 -4.90 6.31 3.63
C SER A 102 -6.06 7.22 3.99
N GLN A 103 -6.20 7.47 5.29
CA GLN A 103 -6.85 8.70 5.75
C GLN A 103 -5.96 9.89 5.35
N ARG A 104 -6.59 10.95 4.85
CA ARG A 104 -5.87 12.16 4.42
C ARG A 104 -5.70 13.10 5.60
N GLU A 105 -4.57 13.79 5.67
CA GLU A 105 -4.33 14.80 6.68
C GLU A 105 -5.31 15.97 6.47
N GLU A 106 -6.26 16.09 7.40
CA GLU A 106 -7.29 17.12 7.37
C GLU A 106 -6.87 18.40 8.10
N ARG A 107 -5.85 18.34 8.96
CA ARG A 107 -5.38 19.48 9.75
C ARG A 107 -4.36 20.27 8.93
N LEU A 108 -4.69 21.52 8.63
CA LEU A 108 -3.89 22.35 7.73
C LEU A 108 -2.46 22.57 8.24
N ASP A 109 -2.31 22.87 9.52
CA ASP A 109 -1.02 23.10 10.18
C ASP A 109 -0.12 21.86 10.13
N VAL A 110 -0.68 20.67 10.38
CA VAL A 110 0.05 19.40 10.31
C VAL A 110 0.45 19.08 8.86
N LEU A 111 -0.45 19.29 7.90
CA LEU A 111 -0.18 19.08 6.48
C LEU A 111 0.92 20.02 5.97
N GLU A 112 0.84 21.31 6.30
CA GLU A 112 1.84 22.32 5.92
C GLU A 112 3.21 22.02 6.53
N ALA A 113 3.26 21.62 7.81
CA ALA A 113 4.50 21.20 8.45
C ALA A 113 5.13 19.99 7.74
N ARG A 114 4.32 18.99 7.34
CA ARG A 114 4.81 17.82 6.62
C ARG A 114 5.30 18.16 5.21
N MET A 115 4.66 19.12 4.54
CA MET A 115 5.10 19.63 3.25
C MET A 115 6.46 20.31 3.35
N ASP A 116 6.69 21.12 4.39
CA ASP A 116 7.99 21.75 4.65
C ASP A 116 9.08 20.72 4.94
N GLU A 117 8.80 19.70 5.76
CA GLU A 117 9.72 18.59 6.05
C GLU A 117 10.21 17.88 4.77
N LEU A 118 9.38 17.84 3.74
CA LEU A 118 9.65 17.18 2.46
C LEU A 118 10.09 18.15 1.36
N GLY A 119 10.24 19.45 1.67
CA GLY A 119 10.67 20.48 0.71
C GLY A 119 9.68 20.75 -0.42
N LEU A 120 8.37 20.55 -0.19
CA LEU A 120 7.33 20.80 -1.18
C LEU A 120 6.98 22.30 -1.23
N ASN A 121 6.92 22.87 -2.44
CA ASN A 121 6.48 24.26 -2.60
C ASN A 121 4.97 24.37 -2.41
N ARG A 122 4.53 25.02 -1.33
CA ARG A 122 3.11 25.16 -0.97
C ARG A 122 2.29 25.90 -2.02
N GLU A 123 2.90 26.81 -2.78
CA GLU A 123 2.19 27.57 -3.82
C GLU A 123 1.64 26.67 -4.92
N ASP A 124 2.31 25.55 -5.25
CA ASP A 124 1.83 24.60 -6.25
C ASP A 124 0.57 23.84 -5.79
N TYR A 125 0.31 23.84 -4.48
CA TYR A 125 -0.79 23.11 -3.83
C TYR A 125 -1.84 24.05 -3.23
N TRP A 126 -1.86 25.33 -3.59
CA TRP A 126 -2.75 26.34 -2.99
C TRP A 126 -4.22 25.86 -2.93
N TRP A 127 -4.71 25.27 -4.02
CA TRP A 127 -6.08 24.76 -4.17
C TRP A 127 -6.33 23.51 -3.31
N TYR A 128 -5.30 22.69 -3.09
CA TYR A 128 -5.36 21.48 -2.27
C TYR A 128 -5.36 21.82 -0.77
N LEU A 129 -4.63 22.86 -0.38
CA LEU A 129 -4.63 23.42 0.97
C LEU A 129 -5.96 24.11 1.29
N ASP A 130 -6.60 24.77 0.32
CA ASP A 130 -7.92 25.39 0.49
C ASP A 130 -9.01 24.38 0.88
N LEU A 131 -8.87 23.10 0.47
CA LEU A 131 -9.75 22.01 0.93
C LEU A 131 -9.70 21.81 2.46
N ARG A 132 -8.66 22.31 3.13
CA ARG A 132 -8.52 22.29 4.60
C ARG A 132 -8.96 23.61 5.25
N ARG A 133 -8.96 24.72 4.51
CA ARG A 133 -9.37 26.04 5.01
C ARG A 133 -10.88 26.22 5.06
N TYR A 134 -11.60 25.68 4.08
CA TYR A 134 -13.03 25.96 3.90
C TYR A 134 -13.89 24.72 4.16
N GLY A 135 -14.12 24.42 5.45
CA GLY A 135 -15.03 23.35 5.86
C GLY A 135 -14.44 21.95 5.70
N SER A 136 -13.20 21.75 6.14
CA SER A 136 -12.55 20.43 6.08
C SER A 136 -13.30 19.36 6.87
N CYS A 137 -13.10 18.10 6.48
CA CYS A 137 -13.68 16.94 7.12
C CYS A 137 -12.68 15.79 7.21
N ARG A 138 -12.95 14.82 8.09
CA ARG A 138 -12.21 13.56 8.08
C ARG A 138 -12.60 12.78 6.83
N HIS A 139 -11.62 12.49 5.98
CA HIS A 139 -11.84 11.77 4.72
C HIS A 139 -10.69 10.79 4.46
N ALA A 140 -11.03 9.69 3.81
CA ALA A 140 -10.09 8.64 3.44
C ALA A 140 -10.37 8.19 2.01
N GLY A 141 -9.38 7.60 1.37
CA GLY A 141 -9.52 7.03 0.03
C GLY A 141 -8.40 6.07 -0.29
N TYR A 142 -8.55 5.37 -1.40
CA TYR A 142 -7.61 4.37 -1.86
C TYR A 142 -7.49 4.38 -3.38
N GLY A 143 -6.41 3.80 -3.88
CA GLY A 143 -6.22 3.43 -5.27
C GLY A 143 -6.21 1.92 -5.41
N LEU A 144 -6.74 1.41 -6.52
CA LEU A 144 -6.70 0.00 -6.88
C LEU A 144 -5.92 -0.13 -8.18
N GLY A 145 -4.91 -1.00 -8.21
CA GLY A 145 -4.18 -1.32 -9.43
C GLY A 145 -5.06 -2.14 -10.35
N PHE A 146 -5.67 -1.53 -11.37
CA PHE A 146 -6.64 -2.21 -12.23
C PHE A 146 -6.01 -3.40 -12.96
N GLU A 147 -4.84 -3.23 -13.57
CA GLU A 147 -4.12 -4.32 -14.23
C GLU A 147 -3.71 -5.41 -13.24
N ARG A 148 -3.29 -5.06 -12.01
CA ARG A 148 -3.01 -6.06 -10.95
C ARG A 148 -4.25 -6.87 -10.58
N LEU A 149 -5.43 -6.23 -10.53
CA LEU A 149 -6.70 -6.94 -10.33
C LEU A 149 -6.98 -7.90 -11.49
N ILE A 150 -6.79 -7.47 -12.74
CA ILE A 150 -7.00 -8.36 -13.91
C ILE A 150 -6.02 -9.54 -13.86
N MET A 151 -4.73 -9.32 -13.56
CA MET A 151 -3.77 -10.41 -13.34
C MET A 151 -4.26 -11.39 -12.28
N TYR A 152 -4.76 -10.86 -11.16
CA TYR A 152 -5.25 -11.67 -10.06
C TYR A 152 -6.43 -12.55 -10.44
N LEU A 153 -7.41 -11.96 -11.14
CA LEU A 153 -8.64 -12.64 -11.57
C LEU A 153 -8.41 -13.65 -12.69
N THR A 154 -7.45 -13.38 -13.59
CA THR A 154 -7.16 -14.23 -14.75
C THR A 154 -6.07 -15.27 -14.49
N GLY A 155 -5.25 -15.08 -13.44
CA GLY A 155 -4.08 -15.90 -13.16
C GLY A 155 -2.91 -15.67 -14.13
N VAL A 156 -2.94 -14.59 -14.92
CA VAL A 156 -1.85 -14.18 -15.81
C VAL A 156 -0.71 -13.59 -14.98
N ALA A 157 0.51 -14.09 -15.19
CA ALA A 157 1.65 -13.77 -14.32
C ALA A 157 2.37 -12.46 -14.69
N ASN A 158 2.29 -12.02 -15.94
CA ASN A 158 2.97 -10.80 -16.41
C ASN A 158 1.95 -9.68 -16.62
N ILE A 159 2.19 -8.52 -16.00
CA ILE A 159 1.31 -7.36 -16.12
C ILE A 159 1.14 -6.88 -17.56
N ARG A 160 2.11 -7.15 -18.44
CA ARG A 160 2.05 -6.78 -19.86
C ARG A 160 0.98 -7.52 -20.64
N ASP A 161 0.57 -8.69 -20.17
CA ASP A 161 -0.35 -9.59 -20.87
C ASP A 161 -1.81 -9.36 -20.48
N VAL A 162 -2.09 -8.37 -19.61
CA VAL A 162 -3.44 -8.01 -19.15
C VAL A 162 -3.93 -6.65 -19.66
N LEU A 163 -3.17 -6.04 -20.59
CA LEU A 163 -3.59 -4.85 -21.32
C LEU A 163 -3.19 -4.96 -22.80
N PRO A 164 -3.92 -4.31 -23.72
CA PRO A 164 -3.68 -4.51 -25.16
C PRO A 164 -2.29 -4.08 -25.64
N HIS A 165 -1.83 -2.91 -25.17
CA HIS A 165 -0.61 -2.25 -25.64
C HIS A 165 0.19 -1.75 -24.43
N PRO A 166 0.98 -2.61 -23.75
CA PRO A 166 1.73 -2.21 -22.57
C PRO A 166 2.75 -1.11 -22.88
N ARG A 167 2.99 -0.22 -21.91
CA ARG A 167 4.02 0.81 -21.99
C ARG A 167 5.09 0.50 -20.96
N THR A 168 6.33 0.29 -21.42
CA THR A 168 7.45 -0.05 -20.53
C THR A 168 8.71 0.68 -20.97
N PHE A 169 9.75 0.70 -20.13
CA PHE A 169 11.00 1.37 -20.49
C PHE A 169 11.54 0.83 -21.83
N GLY A 170 11.74 1.74 -22.79
CA GLY A 170 12.21 1.41 -24.14
C GLY A 170 11.14 0.86 -25.09
N SER A 171 9.85 0.82 -24.70
CA SER A 171 8.77 0.31 -25.55
C SER A 171 7.49 1.13 -25.43
N ALA A 172 7.05 1.69 -26.57
CA ALA A 172 5.81 2.45 -26.70
C ALA A 172 4.98 2.08 -27.95
N ASP A 173 5.27 0.91 -28.53
CA ASP A 173 4.57 0.37 -29.71
C ASP A 173 3.22 -0.27 -29.34
N PHE A 174 2.49 -0.76 -30.34
CA PHE A 174 1.24 -1.50 -30.14
C PHE A 174 1.53 -2.94 -29.72
#